data_AF-A0A5B6TTB5-F1
#
_entry.id   AF-A0A5B6TTB5-F1
#
_cell.length_a   1.000
_cell.length_b   1.000
_cell.length_c   1.000
_cell.angle_alpha   90.00
_cell.angle_beta   90.00
_cell.angle_gamma   90.00
#
_symmetry.space_group_name_H-M   'P 1'
#
loop_
_entity.id
_entity.type
_entity.pdbx_description
1 polymer ?
#
loop_
_entity_poly.entity_id
_entity_poly.type
_entity_poly.pdbx_seq_one_letter_code
_entity_poly.pdbx_strand_id
1 'polypeptide(L)' 'MSARGIDFLHEWIANNIPETAKPDVICVDELTDKLIADAKAIGIKRVELDEEVDSLYRTIIEAIVHHEHGRPE' A
#
# COMPACT_ATOMS: atom_id res chain seq x y z
N MET A 1 10.46 -3.66 -8.31
CA MET A 1 10.48 -3.39 -6.83
C MET A 1 11.61 -4.15 -6.17
N SER A 2 12.24 -3.57 -5.13
CA SER A 2 13.27 -4.27 -4.33
C SER A 2 12.66 -5.06 -3.17
N ALA A 3 13.37 -6.06 -2.64
CA ALA A 3 12.91 -6.84 -1.48
C ALA A 3 12.59 -5.93 -0.26
N ARG A 4 13.43 -4.92 -0.03
CA ARG A 4 13.23 -3.92 1.04
C ARG A 4 11.96 -3.08 0.83
N GLY A 5 11.64 -2.74 -0.42
CA GLY A 5 10.41 -2.02 -0.75
C GLY A 5 9.16 -2.88 -0.53
N ILE A 6 9.24 -4.18 -0.85
CA ILE A 6 8.14 -5.14 -0.65
C ILE A 6 7.86 -5.35 0.84
N ASP A 7 8.90 -5.58 1.66
CA ASP A 7 8.73 -5.77 3.11
C ASP A 7 8.10 -4.54 3.76
N PHE A 8 8.59 -3.35 3.42
CA PHE A 8 8.01 -2.09 3.87
C PHE A 8 6.54 -1.94 3.44
N LEU A 9 6.23 -2.21 2.16
CA LEU A 9 4.87 -2.05 1.64
C LEU A 9 3.90 -2.97 2.38
N HIS A 10 4.30 -4.22 2.64
CA HIS A 10 3.49 -5.19 3.36
C HIS A 10 3.22 -4.75 4.81
N GLU A 11 4.26 -4.32 5.54
CA GLU A 11 4.10 -3.78 6.90
C GLU A 11 3.28 -2.49 6.91
N TRP A 12 3.49 -1.61 5.92
CA TRP A 12 2.78 -0.34 5.84
C TRP A 12 1.29 -0.54 5.59
N ILE A 13 0.92 -1.45 4.68
CA ILE A 13 -0.48 -1.81 4.41
C ILE A 13 -1.14 -2.36 5.68
N ALA A 14 -0.50 -3.31 6.37
CA ALA A 14 -1.06 -3.90 7.60
C ALA A 14 -1.27 -2.87 8.72
N ASN A 15 -0.44 -1.83 8.79
CA ASN A 15 -0.53 -0.79 9.81
C ASN A 15 -1.48 0.37 9.44
N ASN A 16 -1.63 0.67 8.14
CA ASN A 16 -2.34 1.87 7.67
C ASN A 16 -3.71 1.57 7.06
N ILE A 17 -3.94 0.34 6.60
CA ILE A 17 -5.21 -0.10 6.02
C ILE A 17 -5.84 -1.10 6.99
N PRO A 18 -6.78 -0.67 7.86
CA PRO A 18 -7.47 -1.60 8.74
C PRO A 18 -8.26 -2.63 7.92
N GLU A 19 -8.32 -3.88 8.38
CA GLU A 19 -9.04 -4.98 7.69
C GLU A 19 -10.52 -4.68 7.42
N THR A 20 -11.10 -3.72 8.13
CA THR A 20 -12.50 -3.29 8.00
C THR A 20 -12.68 -2.05 7.14
N ALA A 21 -11.59 -1.52 6.57
CA ALA A 21 -11.64 -0.29 5.82
C ALA A 21 -12.32 -0.52 4.47
N LYS A 22 -13.41 0.20 4.26
CA LYS A 22 -14.14 0.16 3.00
C LYS A 22 -13.43 1.04 1.97
N PRO A 23 -13.35 0.58 0.70
CA PRO A 23 -12.80 1.38 -0.39
C PRO A 23 -13.48 2.76 -0.54
N ASP A 24 -14.73 2.89 -0.09
CA ASP A 24 -15.48 4.16 -0.12
C ASP A 24 -15.01 5.21 0.90
N VAL A 25 -14.28 4.81 1.94
CA VAL A 25 -13.84 5.70 3.04
C VAL A 25 -12.39 6.13 2.88
N ILE A 26 -11.59 5.37 2.13
CA ILE A 26 -10.17 5.67 1.94
C ILE A 26 -9.90 6.15 0.52
N CYS A 27 -9.45 7.40 0.38
CA CYS A 27 -8.93 7.91 -0.89
C CYS A 27 -7.58 7.24 -1.23
N VAL A 28 -7.53 6.53 -2.35
CA VAL A 28 -6.31 5.86 -2.83
C VAL A 28 -5.18 6.87 -3.10
N ASP A 29 -5.52 8.08 -3.55
CA ASP A 29 -4.56 9.18 -3.73
C ASP A 29 -3.90 9.58 -2.39
N GLU A 30 -4.69 9.74 -1.32
CA GLU A 30 -4.16 10.08 0.01
C GLU A 30 -3.29 8.96 0.60
N LEU A 31 -3.67 7.69 0.41
CA LEU A 31 -2.84 6.56 0.80
C LEU A 31 -1.52 6.53 0.04
N THR A 32 -1.55 6.81 -1.26
CA THR A 32 -0.36 6.80 -2.11
C THR A 32 0.61 7.89 -1.66
N ASP A 33 0.11 9.10 -1.41
CA ASP A 33 0.94 10.21 -0.89
C ASP A 33 1.52 9.88 0.48
N LYS A 34 0.72 9.32 1.38
CA LYS A 34 1.19 8.91 2.73
C LYS A 34 2.26 7.83 2.66
N LEU A 35 2.06 6.80 1.83
CA LEU A 35 3.02 5.72 1.62
C LEU A 35 4.37 6.26 1.11
N ILE A 36 4.35 7.18 0.14
CA ILE A 36 5.56 7.82 -0.38
C ILE A 36 6.25 8.66 0.69
N ALA A 37 5.50 9.41 1.50
CA ALA A 37 6.04 10.21 2.58
C ALA A 37 6.72 9.35 3.66
N ASP A 38 6.06 8.26 4.09
CA ASP A 38 6.57 7.35 5.11
C ASP A 38 7.80 6.57 4.61
N ALA A 39 7.77 6.10 3.37
CA ALA A 39 8.92 5.46 2.74
C ALA A 39 10.14 6.39 2.72
N LYS A 40 9.92 7.66 2.36
CA LYS A 40 10.98 8.67 2.36
C LYS A 40 11.51 8.95 3.77
N ALA A 41 10.64 8.94 4.78
CA ALA A 41 11.03 9.17 6.17
C ALA A 41 12.00 8.10 6.71
N ILE A 42 11.86 6.85 6.26
CA ILE A 42 12.74 5.74 6.63
C ILE A 42 13.90 5.51 5.64
N GLY A 43 14.03 6.37 4.63
CA GLY A 43 15.13 6.30 3.65
C GLY A 43 14.96 5.24 2.56
N ILE A 44 13.73 4.77 2.33
CA ILE A 44 13.39 4.01 1.13
C ILE A 44 13.23 4.98 -0.03
N LYS A 45 14.04 4.78 -1.07
CA LYS A 45 13.95 5.59 -2.28
C LYS A 45 12.74 5.17 -3.09
N ARG A 46 12.14 6.10 -3.83
CA ARG A 46 11.03 5.80 -4.74
C ARG A 46 11.37 4.67 -5.72
N VAL A 47 12.61 4.60 -6.21
CA VAL A 47 13.11 3.52 -7.07
C VAL A 47 13.12 2.12 -6.42
N GLU A 48 13.02 2.04 -5.10
CA GLU A 48 12.92 0.78 -4.36
C GLU A 48 11.47 0.34 -4.18
N LEU A 49 10.57 1.32 -3.99
CA LEU A 49 9.11 1.13 -4.06
C LEU A 49 8.65 0.89 -5.48
N ASP A 50 9.46 1.21 -6.48
CA ASP A 50 8.94 1.41 -7.81
C ASP A 50 9.97 1.17 -8.92
N GLU A 51 9.59 0.33 -9.89
CA GLU A 51 10.12 0.40 -11.26
C GLU A 51 9.12 1.09 -12.21
N GLU A 52 7.81 1.08 -11.91
CA GLU A 52 6.73 1.73 -12.69
C GLU A 52 5.52 2.01 -11.77
N VAL A 53 5.20 3.29 -11.56
CA VAL A 53 4.19 3.83 -10.61
C VAL A 53 2.83 3.09 -10.65
N ASP A 54 2.50 2.52 -11.81
CA ASP A 54 1.32 1.70 -12.05
C ASP A 54 1.25 0.43 -11.17
N SER A 55 2.40 -0.19 -10.89
CA SER A 55 2.49 -1.38 -10.04
C SER A 55 2.13 -1.07 -8.59
N LEU A 56 2.50 0.10 -8.07
CA LEU A 56 2.24 0.48 -6.68
C LEU A 56 0.75 0.73 -6.45
N TYR A 57 0.14 1.49 -7.36
CA TYR A 57 -1.29 1.81 -7.30
C TYR A 57 -2.15 0.54 -7.36
N ARG A 58 -1.76 -0.40 -8.23
CA ARG A 58 -2.42 -1.71 -8.34
C ARG A 58 -2.28 -2.55 -7.07
N THR A 59 -1.11 -2.59 -6.43
CA THR A 59 -0.92 -3.35 -5.19
C THR A 59 -1.75 -2.80 -4.03
N ILE A 60 -1.88 -1.48 -3.91
CA ILE A 60 -2.74 -0.85 -2.89
C ILE A 60 -4.22 -1.22 -3.14
N ILE A 61 -4.68 -1.16 -4.40
CA ILE A 61 -6.05 -1.56 -4.76
C ILE A 61 -6.26 -3.06 -4.50
N GLU A 62 -5.32 -3.92 -4.90
CA GLU A 62 -5.41 -5.36 -4.67
C GLU A 62 -5.47 -5.68 -3.17
N ALA A 63 -4.73 -4.97 -2.31
CA ALA A 63 -4.84 -5.10 -0.86
C ALA A 63 -6.25 -4.73 -0.37
N ILE A 64 -6.76 -3.55 -0.75
CA ILE A 64 -8.09 -3.10 -0.33
C ILE A 64 -9.19 -4.08 -0.80
N VAL A 65 -9.13 -4.55 -2.04
CA VAL A 65 -10.10 -5.48 -2.63
C VAL A 65 -10.01 -6.89 -2.03
N HIS A 66 -8.81 -7.39 -1.73
CA HIS A 66 -8.63 -8.67 -1.05
C HIS A 66 -9.19 -8.66 0.37
N HIS A 67 -9.12 -7.53 1.08
CA HIS A 67 -9.70 -7.43 2.43
C HIS A 67 -11.24 -7.50 2.40
N GLU A 68 -11.91 -7.04 1.34
CA GLU A 68 -13.37 -7.22 1.19
C GLU A 68 -13.79 -8.68 0.96
N HIS A 69 -12.93 -9.49 0.34
CA HIS A 69 -13.22 -10.89 -0.01
C HIS A 69 -12.73 -11.91 1.04
N GLY A 70 -12.11 -11.44 2.12
CA GLY A 70 -11.56 -12.28 3.20
C GLY A 70 -12.55 -12.71 4.28
N ARG A 71 -13.86 -12.49 4.12
CA ARG A 71 -14.87 -13.00 5.07
C ARG A 71 -15.38 -14.37 4.57
N PRO A 72 -14.92 -15.51 5.14
CA PRO A 72 -15.62 -16.77 4.93
C PRO A 72 -17.01 -16.67 5.56
N GLU A 73 -17.98 -17.24 4.87
CA GLU A 73 -19.40 -17.35 5.24
C GLU A 73 -19.60 -18.13 6.55
#